data_AF-A0A6B3GHS0-F1
#
_entry.id   AF-A0A6B3GHS0-F1
#
_cell.length_a   1.000
_cell.length_b   1.000
_cell.length_c   1.000
_cell.angle_alpha   90.00
_cell.angle_beta   90.00
_cell.angle_gamma   90.00
#
_symmetry.space_group_name_H-M   'P 1'
#
loop_
_entity.id
_entity.type
_entity.pdbx_description
1 polymer ?
#
loop_
_entity_poly.entity_id
_entity_poly.type
_entity_poly.pdbx_seq_one_letter_code
_entity_poly.pdbx_strand_id
1 'polypeptide(L)'
;WVPWSERLRPGDMGPGDLLPTEAEDLRLEPGWSGEDEPPPNSVVSDELAELADAEDAELTDRPVAATSRGSIAAVAEELGTRRARVLSRYGLYEAADRWDEAFGPKTPMAQAAPATCVSCAFLIPMAGSLKQAFGVCANEFGPADGHVVSLAYGCGGHSEAAVMPKPVRPADHALDTMRVDAYALRPERGEGSVPAEPDGASEDLGHS
;
A
#
# COMPACT_ATOMS: atom_id res chain seq x y z
N TRP A 1 35.55 6.74 -5.29
CA TRP A 1 35.09 5.90 -4.18
C TRP A 1 33.88 6.60 -3.58
N VAL A 2 32.76 5.90 -3.45
CA VAL A 2 31.52 6.43 -2.84
C VAL A 2 31.46 5.93 -1.40
N PRO A 3 31.12 6.75 -0.39
CA PRO A 3 30.88 6.28 0.97
C PRO A 3 29.85 5.14 1.03
N TRP A 4 29.96 4.25 2.02
CA TRP A 4 29.04 3.11 2.12
C TRP A 4 27.58 3.54 2.37
N SER A 5 27.37 4.56 3.21
CA SER A 5 26.06 5.15 3.48
C SER A 5 25.35 5.61 2.21
N GLU A 6 26.10 6.17 1.25
CA GLU A 6 25.58 6.64 -0.05
C GLU A 6 25.27 5.49 -1.03
N ARG A 7 25.61 4.24 -0.71
CA ARG A 7 25.29 3.07 -1.54
C ARG A 7 24.10 2.26 -1.04
N LEU A 8 23.62 2.54 0.17
CA LEU A 8 22.58 1.77 0.81
C LEU A 8 21.27 1.82 0.02
N ARG A 9 20.67 0.65 -0.16
CA ARG A 9 19.33 0.47 -0.69
C ARG A 9 18.38 -0.04 0.40
N PRO A 10 17.07 0.14 0.22
CA PRO A 10 16.08 -0.48 1.12
C PRO A 10 16.33 -1.99 1.22
N GLY A 11 16.49 -2.48 2.46
CA GLY A 11 16.75 -3.90 2.75
C GLY A 11 18.23 -4.27 2.93
N ASP A 12 19.17 -3.35 2.68
CA ASP A 12 20.61 -3.64 2.81
C ASP A 12 21.11 -3.67 4.27
N MET A 13 20.32 -3.16 5.23
CA MET A 13 20.71 -3.15 6.65
C MET A 13 20.48 -4.52 7.30
N GLY A 14 21.52 -5.05 7.94
CA GLY A 14 21.49 -6.29 8.70
C GLY A 14 21.62 -6.09 10.23
N PRO A 15 21.57 -7.18 11.00
CA PRO A 15 21.78 -7.13 12.44
C PRO A 15 23.16 -6.57 12.81
N GLY A 16 23.19 -5.53 13.64
CA GLY A 16 24.42 -4.89 14.13
C GLY A 16 24.90 -3.70 13.29
N ASP A 17 24.29 -3.45 12.13
CA ASP A 17 24.59 -2.25 11.35
C ASP A 17 24.05 -0.99 12.04
N LEU A 18 24.86 0.06 12.07
CA LEU A 18 24.48 1.38 12.57
C LEU A 18 24.58 2.39 11.44
N LEU A 19 23.44 2.99 11.09
CA LEU A 19 23.37 4.12 10.17
C LEU A 19 23.06 5.39 10.96
N PRO A 20 24.06 6.24 11.25
CA PRO A 20 23.83 7.51 11.93
C PRO A 20 22.85 8.36 11.12
N THR A 21 21.85 8.90 11.80
CA THR A 21 20.97 9.89 11.19
C THR A 21 21.64 11.25 11.26
N GLU A 22 21.68 11.95 10.13
CA GLU A 22 22.16 13.34 10.07
C GLU A 22 21.41 14.23 11.09
N ALA A 23 22.09 15.25 11.59
CA ALA A 23 21.51 16.16 12.59
C ALA A 23 20.32 16.94 12.00
N GLU A 24 20.47 17.40 10.75
CA GLU A 24 19.47 18.16 9.99
C GLU A 24 18.69 17.32 8.96
N ASP A 25 18.43 16.03 9.24
CA ASP A 25 17.58 15.20 8.37
C ASP A 25 16.16 15.81 8.26
N LEU A 26 15.81 16.28 7.06
CA LEU A 26 14.52 16.92 6.77
C LEU A 26 13.31 16.02 7.02
N ARG A 27 13.50 14.70 7.08
CA ARG A 27 12.44 13.74 7.39
C ARG A 27 12.11 13.69 8.87
N LEU A 28 12.91 14.33 9.73
CA LEU A 28 12.72 14.32 11.17
C LEU A 28 12.47 15.74 11.70
N GLU A 29 11.66 15.83 12.74
CA GLU A 29 11.44 17.05 13.52
C GLU A 29 11.51 16.72 15.03
N PRO A 30 11.81 17.70 15.89
CA PRO A 30 11.76 17.50 17.34
C PRO A 30 10.38 16.99 17.78
N GLY A 31 10.35 15.99 18.66
CA GLY A 31 9.09 15.59 19.29
C GLY A 31 8.65 16.55 20.38
N TRP A 32 7.47 16.31 20.92
CA TRP A 32 6.89 17.14 21.98
C TRP A 32 7.62 16.91 23.31
N SER A 33 8.24 17.96 23.86
CA SER A 33 8.97 17.93 25.14
C SER A 33 8.13 18.38 26.35
N GLY A 34 7.02 19.06 26.11
CA GLY A 34 6.20 19.68 27.15
C GLY A 34 6.74 20.99 27.71
N GLU A 35 7.86 21.49 27.17
CA GLU A 35 8.41 22.80 27.53
C GLU A 35 7.68 23.97 26.83
N ASP A 36 6.80 23.66 25.87
CA ASP A 36 5.86 24.61 25.26
C ASP A 36 4.68 24.90 26.22
N GLU A 37 5.01 25.36 27.44
CA GLU A 37 4.03 25.76 28.44
C GLU A 37 3.29 27.02 27.94
N PRO A 38 1.94 27.01 27.92
CA PRO A 38 1.20 28.18 27.46
C PRO A 38 1.57 29.39 28.32
N PRO A 39 1.81 30.57 27.71
CA PRO A 39 2.04 31.77 28.49
C PRO A 39 0.83 32.05 29.39
N PRO A 40 1.00 32.67 30.57
CA PRO A 40 -0.06 32.81 31.57
C PRO A 40 -1.28 33.63 31.09
N ASN A 41 -1.13 34.41 30.03
CA ASN A 41 -2.22 35.15 29.38
C ASN A 41 -2.84 34.43 28.17
N SER A 42 -2.50 33.16 27.96
CA SER A 42 -3.06 32.33 26.90
C SER A 42 -4.48 31.90 27.24
N VAL A 43 -5.35 31.79 26.23
CA VAL A 43 -6.68 31.19 26.38
C VAL A 43 -6.67 29.69 26.73
N VAL A 44 -5.47 29.10 26.81
CA VAL A 44 -5.26 27.71 27.23
C VAL A 44 -4.27 27.61 28.40
N SER A 45 -4.03 28.68 29.15
CA SER A 45 -3.19 28.65 30.36
C SER A 45 -3.83 27.80 31.46
N ASP A 46 -3.02 27.19 32.32
CA ASP A 46 -3.48 26.41 33.47
C ASP A 46 -4.36 27.25 34.43
N GLU A 47 -4.01 28.52 34.67
CA GLU A 47 -4.81 29.44 35.50
C GLU A 47 -6.24 29.63 34.97
N LEU A 48 -6.40 29.70 33.64
CA LEU A 48 -7.70 29.83 32.99
C LEU A 48 -8.47 28.49 32.99
N ALA A 49 -7.77 27.37 32.88
CA ALA A 49 -8.38 26.04 32.97
C ALA A 49 -8.95 25.79 34.38
N GLU A 50 -8.21 26.17 35.43
CA GLU A 50 -8.66 26.11 36.82
C GLU A 50 -9.89 27.00 37.06
N LEU A 51 -9.90 28.22 36.49
CA LEU A 51 -11.06 29.11 36.52
C LEU A 51 -12.29 28.51 35.83
N ALA A 52 -12.11 27.96 34.63
CA ALA A 52 -13.21 27.34 33.88
C ALA A 52 -13.78 26.11 34.59
N ASP A 53 -12.93 25.27 35.19
CA ASP A 53 -13.38 24.11 35.98
C ASP A 53 -14.11 24.54 37.26
N ALA A 54 -13.71 25.66 37.88
CA ALA A 54 -14.42 26.25 39.01
C ALA A 54 -15.80 26.80 38.61
N GLU A 55 -15.90 27.49 37.47
CA GLU A 55 -17.17 27.98 36.91
C GLU A 55 -18.11 26.83 36.50
N ASP A 56 -17.61 25.79 35.83
CA ASP A 56 -18.38 24.59 35.45
C ASP A 56 -18.89 23.82 36.69
N ALA A 57 -18.10 23.77 37.77
CA ALA A 57 -18.49 23.17 39.03
C ALA A 57 -19.59 23.98 39.75
N GLU A 58 -19.59 25.31 39.62
CA GLU A 58 -20.65 26.17 40.17
C GLU A 58 -21.96 26.02 39.39
N LEU A 59 -21.90 25.67 38.09
CA LEU A 59 -23.08 25.57 37.21
C LEU A 59 -23.81 24.22 37.25
N THR A 60 -23.22 23.15 37.79
CA THR A 60 -23.78 21.78 37.69
C THR A 60 -24.12 21.15 39.05
N ASP A 61 -25.41 21.15 39.40
CA ASP A 61 -25.94 20.58 40.67
C ASP A 61 -26.07 19.03 40.64
N ARG A 62 -25.38 18.35 39.71
CA ARG A 62 -25.57 16.93 39.40
C ARG A 62 -24.24 16.19 39.39
N PRO A 63 -24.09 15.04 40.08
CA PRO A 63 -22.85 14.29 40.11
C PRO A 63 -22.68 13.55 38.77
N VAL A 64 -22.11 14.23 37.78
CA VAL A 64 -21.54 13.58 36.62
C VAL A 64 -20.18 13.09 37.07
N ALA A 65 -19.89 11.79 36.92
CA ALA A 65 -18.55 11.27 37.18
C ALA A 65 -17.56 12.13 36.39
N ALA A 66 -16.69 12.87 37.09
CA ALA A 66 -15.80 13.84 36.48
C ALA A 66 -14.90 13.11 35.47
N THR A 67 -15.23 13.20 34.20
CA THR A 67 -14.32 12.84 33.12
C THR A 67 -13.20 13.85 33.16
N SER A 68 -11.99 13.44 33.56
CA SER A 68 -10.84 14.32 33.55
C SER A 68 -10.58 14.83 32.14
N ARG A 69 -10.36 16.14 31.95
CA ARG A 69 -9.82 16.67 30.70
C ARG A 69 -8.44 16.02 30.46
N GLY A 70 -8.20 15.51 29.26
CA GLY A 70 -6.90 14.95 28.89
C GLY A 70 -5.85 16.05 28.79
N SER A 71 -4.64 15.82 29.32
CA SER A 71 -3.54 16.78 29.17
C SER A 71 -2.92 16.68 27.77
N ILE A 72 -2.28 17.75 27.31
CA ILE A 72 -1.50 17.74 26.05
C ILE A 72 -0.47 16.60 26.09
N ALA A 73 0.12 16.37 27.27
CA ALA A 73 1.04 15.26 27.49
C ALA A 73 0.38 13.89 27.23
N ALA A 74 -0.84 13.65 27.70
CA ALA A 74 -1.55 12.39 27.48
C ALA A 74 -1.86 12.19 25.99
N VAL A 75 -2.30 13.24 25.29
CA VAL A 75 -2.55 13.19 23.84
C VAL A 75 -1.25 12.96 23.06
N ALA A 76 -0.15 13.59 23.46
CA ALA A 76 1.17 13.39 22.86
C ALA A 76 1.67 11.95 23.03
N GLU A 77 1.36 11.30 24.16
CA GLU A 77 1.66 9.89 24.38
C GLU A 77 0.82 9.00 23.44
N GLU A 78 -0.49 9.22 23.36
CA GLU A 78 -1.40 8.46 22.49
C GLU A 78 -1.04 8.60 21.00
N LEU A 79 -0.61 9.78 20.59
CA LEU A 79 -0.14 10.03 19.22
C LEU A 79 1.31 9.58 18.98
N GLY A 80 2.03 9.16 20.04
CA GLY A 80 3.42 8.74 19.97
C GLY A 80 4.40 9.86 19.62
N THR A 81 4.09 11.11 19.98
CA THR A 81 4.92 12.29 19.67
C THR A 81 5.93 12.63 20.76
N ARG A 82 5.94 11.91 21.89
CA ARG A 82 6.91 12.06 23.00
C ARG A 82 8.32 11.52 22.71
N ARG A 83 8.55 10.94 21.52
CA ARG A 83 9.90 10.50 21.09
C ARG A 83 10.79 11.71 20.86
N ALA A 84 12.10 11.59 21.08
CA ALA A 84 13.04 12.72 20.92
C ALA A 84 12.95 13.38 19.52
N ARG A 85 12.75 12.57 18.48
CA ARG A 85 12.45 13.03 17.12
C ARG A 85 11.28 12.21 16.56
N VAL A 86 10.43 12.86 15.77
CA VAL A 86 9.30 12.26 15.05
C VAL A 86 9.44 12.51 13.55
N LEU A 87 8.69 11.78 12.72
CA LEU A 87 8.69 12.05 11.28
C LEU A 87 8.08 13.43 11.03
N SER A 88 8.80 14.25 10.28
CA SER A 88 8.26 15.50 9.75
C SER A 88 7.17 15.21 8.72
N ARG A 89 6.42 16.25 8.37
CA ARG A 89 5.45 16.17 7.27
C ARG A 89 6.10 15.70 5.95
N TYR A 90 7.33 16.12 5.66
CA TYR A 90 8.08 15.67 4.50
C TYR A 90 8.37 14.16 4.57
N GLY A 91 8.89 13.69 5.71
CA GLY A 91 9.17 12.27 5.92
C GLY A 91 7.93 11.38 5.84
N LEU A 92 6.78 11.88 6.32
CA LEU A 92 5.49 11.19 6.17
C LEU A 92 5.06 11.07 4.71
N TYR A 93 5.21 12.12 3.90
CA TYR A 93 4.87 12.06 2.47
C TYR A 93 5.79 11.11 1.70
N GLU A 94 7.11 11.16 1.91
CA GLU A 94 8.01 10.21 1.24
C GLU A 94 7.72 8.75 1.63
N ALA A 95 7.33 8.50 2.88
CA ALA A 95 6.90 7.16 3.28
C ALA A 95 5.59 6.75 2.58
N ALA A 96 4.60 7.65 2.56
CA ALA A 96 3.31 7.42 1.92
C ALA A 96 3.46 7.13 0.42
N ASP A 97 4.30 7.89 -0.30
CA ASP A 97 4.55 7.69 -1.73
C ASP A 97 5.14 6.30 -2.00
N ARG A 98 6.14 5.87 -1.21
CA ARG A 98 6.71 4.51 -1.36
C ARG A 98 5.71 3.41 -1.04
N TRP A 99 4.85 3.60 -0.04
CA TRP A 99 3.83 2.61 0.31
C TRP A 99 2.72 2.53 -0.74
N ASP A 100 2.30 3.67 -1.31
CA ASP A 100 1.33 3.70 -2.42
C ASP A 100 1.91 3.10 -3.71
N GLU A 101 3.21 3.25 -3.96
CA GLU A 101 3.85 2.58 -5.09
C GLU A 101 3.89 1.04 -4.92
N ALA A 102 4.21 0.56 -3.71
CA ALA A 102 4.32 -0.88 -3.43
C ALA A 102 2.96 -1.58 -3.28
N PHE A 103 2.05 -0.99 -2.51
CA PHE A 103 0.72 -1.54 -2.19
C PHE A 103 -0.36 -0.47 -2.28
N GLY A 104 -0.38 0.27 -3.39
CA GLY A 104 -1.42 1.24 -3.70
C GLY A 104 -2.38 0.79 -4.80
N PRO A 105 -3.37 1.65 -5.11
CA PRO A 105 -4.46 1.32 -6.02
C PRO A 105 -3.96 1.05 -7.45
N LYS A 106 -2.83 1.64 -7.86
CA LYS A 106 -2.31 1.52 -9.23
C LYS A 106 -1.58 0.20 -9.50
N THR A 107 -1.37 -0.62 -8.48
CA THR A 107 -0.70 -1.92 -8.65
C THR A 107 -1.58 -2.88 -9.46
N PRO A 108 -0.98 -3.78 -10.28
CA PRO A 108 -1.76 -4.76 -11.05
C PRO A 108 -2.68 -5.63 -10.19
N MET A 109 -2.24 -5.98 -8.97
CA MET A 109 -3.03 -6.74 -8.00
C MET A 109 -4.29 -5.97 -7.57
N ALA A 110 -4.14 -4.69 -7.22
CA ALA A 110 -5.28 -3.86 -6.82
C ALA A 110 -6.27 -3.62 -7.96
N GLN A 111 -5.78 -3.44 -9.19
CA GLN A 111 -6.62 -3.26 -10.38
C GLN A 111 -7.45 -4.50 -10.74
N ALA A 112 -6.98 -5.70 -10.37
CA ALA A 112 -7.68 -6.96 -10.58
C ALA A 112 -8.52 -7.41 -9.37
N ALA A 113 -8.44 -6.70 -8.24
CA ALA A 113 -9.07 -7.10 -7.01
C ALA A 113 -10.60 -6.91 -7.06
N PRO A 114 -11.38 -7.79 -6.40
CA PRO A 114 -12.84 -7.68 -6.38
C PRO A 114 -13.34 -6.52 -5.49
N ALA A 115 -12.54 -6.11 -4.51
CA ALA A 115 -12.84 -5.04 -3.58
C ALA A 115 -11.54 -4.50 -2.98
N THR A 116 -11.65 -3.37 -2.26
CA THR A 116 -10.49 -2.66 -1.71
C THR A 116 -10.32 -2.89 -0.22
N CYS A 117 -9.14 -2.62 0.30
CA CYS A 117 -8.75 -2.82 1.69
C CYS A 117 -9.65 -2.07 2.67
N VAL A 118 -10.19 -0.90 2.29
CA VAL A 118 -11.10 -0.12 3.15
C VAL A 118 -12.35 -0.91 3.59
N SER A 119 -12.79 -1.88 2.79
CA SER A 119 -13.92 -2.76 3.09
C SER A 119 -13.51 -4.16 3.57
N CYS A 120 -12.21 -4.46 3.63
CA CYS A 120 -11.71 -5.79 3.94
C CYS A 120 -11.63 -6.00 5.45
N ALA A 121 -12.19 -7.11 5.96
CA ALA A 121 -12.16 -7.43 7.39
C ALA A 121 -10.76 -7.77 7.93
N PHE A 122 -9.79 -8.06 7.06
CA PHE A 122 -8.39 -8.30 7.43
C PHE A 122 -7.55 -7.02 7.55
N LEU A 123 -8.14 -5.84 7.31
CA LEU A 123 -7.45 -4.57 7.46
C LEU A 123 -7.38 -4.19 8.94
N ILE A 124 -6.17 -4.01 9.46
CA ILE A 124 -5.93 -3.38 10.76
C ILE A 124 -5.76 -1.87 10.55
N PRO A 125 -6.62 -1.02 11.14
CA PRO A 125 -6.46 0.44 11.04
C PRO A 125 -5.17 0.90 11.71
N MET A 126 -4.42 1.79 11.04
CA MET A 126 -3.27 2.45 11.66
C MET A 126 -3.71 3.56 12.63
N ALA A 127 -2.80 3.98 13.51
CA ALA A 127 -2.98 5.16 14.33
C ALA A 127 -2.55 6.44 13.60
N GLY A 128 -2.92 7.60 14.15
CA GLY A 128 -2.50 8.91 13.65
C GLY A 128 -3.16 9.33 12.32
N SER A 129 -2.54 10.29 11.64
CA SER A 129 -3.08 10.93 10.43
C SER A 129 -3.10 10.00 9.21
N LEU A 130 -2.13 9.09 9.09
CA LEU A 130 -2.02 8.17 7.95
C LEU A 130 -3.16 7.14 7.88
N LYS A 131 -3.91 6.93 8.97
CA LYS A 131 -5.07 6.02 9.02
C LYS A 131 -6.17 6.37 8.01
N GLN A 132 -6.17 7.59 7.50
CA GLN A 132 -7.14 8.06 6.50
C GLN A 132 -6.82 7.57 5.07
N ALA A 133 -5.61 7.07 4.84
CA ALA A 133 -5.15 6.62 3.53
C ALA A 133 -4.54 5.22 3.54
N PHE A 134 -4.11 4.72 4.70
CA PHE A 134 -3.39 3.46 4.82
C PHE A 134 -3.85 2.63 6.03
N GLY A 135 -3.62 1.31 5.95
CA GLY A 135 -3.78 0.34 7.04
C GLY A 135 -2.72 -0.76 6.95
N VAL A 136 -2.79 -1.77 7.81
CA VAL A 136 -1.93 -2.96 7.75
C VAL A 136 -2.76 -4.17 7.36
N CYS A 137 -2.30 -4.94 6.37
CA CYS A 137 -2.96 -6.19 6.01
C CYS A 137 -2.54 -7.31 6.97
N ALA A 138 -3.51 -8.05 7.50
CA ALA A 138 -3.29 -9.17 8.41
C ALA A 138 -3.82 -10.51 7.86
N ASN A 139 -4.01 -10.60 6.54
CA ASN A 139 -4.39 -11.85 5.89
C ASN A 139 -3.14 -12.63 5.49
N GLU A 140 -2.84 -13.73 6.18
CA GLU A 140 -1.70 -14.63 5.90
C GLU A 140 -1.68 -15.16 4.46
N PHE A 141 -2.83 -15.24 3.80
CA PHE A 141 -2.95 -15.68 2.40
C PHE A 141 -2.83 -14.51 1.40
N GLY A 142 -2.89 -13.27 1.89
CA GLY A 142 -2.77 -12.07 1.09
C GLY A 142 -1.30 -11.78 0.73
N PRO A 143 -1.02 -11.27 -0.48
CA PRO A 143 0.34 -10.91 -0.89
C PRO A 143 0.95 -9.75 -0.07
N ALA A 144 0.12 -9.05 0.71
CA ALA A 144 0.50 -7.89 1.50
C ALA A 144 0.49 -8.18 3.01
N ASP A 145 0.43 -9.43 3.45
CA ASP A 145 0.43 -9.77 4.88
C ASP A 145 1.60 -9.09 5.62
N GLY A 146 1.30 -8.46 6.76
CA GLY A 146 2.26 -7.70 7.56
C GLY A 146 2.76 -6.39 6.94
N HIS A 147 2.25 -5.98 5.77
CA HIS A 147 2.66 -4.74 5.09
C HIS A 147 1.64 -3.62 5.28
N VAL A 148 2.15 -2.38 5.19
CA VAL A 148 1.30 -1.19 5.06
C VAL A 148 0.71 -1.16 3.65
N VAL A 149 -0.60 -1.00 3.56
CA VAL A 149 -1.37 -0.98 2.30
C VAL A 149 -2.21 0.28 2.23
N SER A 150 -2.39 0.82 1.02
CA SER A 150 -3.38 1.87 0.77
C SER A 150 -4.78 1.35 1.07
N LEU A 151 -5.68 2.19 1.58
CA LEU A 151 -7.10 1.84 1.74
C LEU A 151 -7.76 1.49 0.40
N ALA A 152 -7.22 2.02 -0.70
CA ALA A 152 -7.65 1.74 -2.06
C ALA A 152 -6.88 0.57 -2.73
N TYR A 153 -5.92 -0.04 -2.03
CA TYR A 153 -5.32 -1.32 -2.47
C TYR A 153 -6.38 -2.42 -2.46
N GLY A 154 -6.15 -3.51 -3.20
CA GLY A 154 -7.00 -4.69 -3.14
C GLY A 154 -6.20 -5.92 -3.53
N CYS A 155 -6.68 -7.09 -3.10
CA CYS A 155 -6.14 -8.37 -3.54
C CYS A 155 -7.23 -9.44 -3.62
N GLY A 156 -6.92 -10.57 -4.25
CA GLY A 156 -7.85 -11.71 -4.34
C GLY A 156 -8.20 -12.36 -3.00
N GLY A 157 -7.42 -12.10 -1.95
CA GLY A 157 -7.69 -12.56 -0.58
C GLY A 157 -8.63 -11.65 0.21
N HIS A 158 -9.51 -10.88 -0.45
CA HIS A 158 -10.50 -10.05 0.24
C HIS A 158 -11.41 -10.93 1.12
N SER A 159 -11.83 -10.42 2.28
CA SER A 159 -12.69 -11.17 3.24
C SER A 159 -14.03 -11.61 2.65
N GLU A 160 -14.46 -10.97 1.56
CA GLU A 160 -15.70 -11.28 0.83
C GLU A 160 -15.45 -11.86 -0.57
N ALA A 161 -14.22 -12.29 -0.89
CA ALA A 161 -13.85 -12.81 -2.21
C ALA A 161 -14.57 -14.13 -2.60
N ALA A 162 -15.34 -14.73 -1.69
CA ALA A 162 -16.03 -16.01 -1.89
C ALA A 162 -17.11 -15.98 -3.01
N VAL A 163 -17.51 -14.79 -3.48
CA VAL A 163 -18.35 -14.68 -4.68
C VAL A 163 -17.45 -14.64 -5.91
N MET A 164 -17.09 -15.83 -6.43
CA MET A 164 -16.51 -15.91 -7.77
C MET A 164 -17.50 -15.25 -8.74
N PRO A 165 -17.13 -14.15 -9.43
CA PRO A 165 -18.00 -13.58 -10.44
C PRO A 165 -18.28 -14.67 -11.47
N LYS A 166 -19.56 -14.84 -11.83
CA LYS A 166 -19.97 -15.80 -12.85
C LYS A 166 -19.03 -15.62 -14.06
N PRO A 167 -18.34 -16.66 -14.53
CA PRO A 167 -17.44 -16.55 -15.66
C PRO A 167 -18.15 -15.81 -16.79
N VAL A 168 -17.53 -14.73 -17.27
CA VAL A 168 -18.08 -13.96 -18.39
C VAL A 168 -18.23 -14.96 -19.53
N ARG A 169 -19.47 -15.28 -19.88
CA ARG A 169 -19.74 -16.15 -21.00
C ARG A 169 -19.35 -15.33 -22.23
N PRO A 170 -18.32 -15.73 -23.01
CA PRO A 170 -17.99 -15.02 -24.23
C PRO A 170 -19.26 -14.87 -25.05
N ALA A 171 -19.44 -13.71 -25.70
CA ALA A 171 -20.49 -13.59 -26.69
C ALA A 171 -20.32 -14.73 -27.70
N ASP A 172 -21.43 -15.33 -28.12
CA ASP A 172 -21.37 -16.38 -29.14
C ASP A 172 -20.63 -15.82 -30.36
N HIS A 173 -19.83 -16.68 -31.00
CA HIS A 173 -19.02 -16.28 -32.15
C HIS A 173 -19.95 -15.72 -33.24
N ALA A 174 -19.85 -14.42 -33.50
CA ALA A 174 -20.54 -13.81 -34.62
C ALA A 174 -19.70 -14.07 -35.88
N LEU A 175 -20.18 -14.98 -36.73
CA LEU A 175 -19.61 -15.18 -38.06
C LEU A 175 -20.06 -14.02 -38.95
N ASP A 176 -19.16 -13.06 -39.21
CA ASP A 176 -19.40 -11.95 -40.15
C ASP A 176 -19.41 -12.45 -41.61
N THR A 177 -18.68 -13.52 -41.88
CA THR A 177 -18.56 -14.11 -43.21
C THR A 177 -19.32 -15.43 -43.29
N MET A 178 -20.37 -15.47 -44.12
CA MET A 178 -21.09 -16.70 -44.48
C MET A 178 -20.47 -17.40 -45.70
N ARG A 179 -19.33 -16.91 -46.20
CA ARG A 179 -18.59 -17.49 -47.33
C ARG A 179 -17.41 -18.30 -46.82
N VAL A 180 -17.28 -19.50 -47.37
CA VAL A 180 -16.13 -20.37 -47.14
C VAL A 180 -15.12 -20.09 -48.23
N ASP A 181 -13.93 -19.61 -47.86
CA ASP A 181 -12.81 -19.57 -48.79
C ASP A 181 -12.27 -20.99 -48.96
N ALA A 182 -12.49 -21.55 -50.14
CA ALA A 182 -12.02 -22.89 -50.47
C ALA A 182 -10.51 -22.86 -50.69
N TYR A 183 -9.75 -23.30 -49.69
CA TYR A 183 -8.31 -23.51 -49.82
C TYR A 183 -8.04 -24.97 -50.18
N ALA A 184 -7.40 -25.20 -51.33
CA ALA A 184 -6.93 -26.53 -51.68
C ALA A 184 -5.79 -26.92 -50.74
N LEU A 185 -6.03 -27.90 -49.86
CA LEU A 185 -5.03 -28.39 -48.89
C LEU A 185 -3.84 -29.10 -49.56
N ARG A 186 -3.91 -29.33 -50.87
CA ARG A 186 -2.80 -29.84 -51.68
C ARG A 186 -2.72 -28.99 -52.95
N PRO A 187 -1.53 -28.49 -53.32
CA PRO A 187 -1.34 -27.88 -54.63
C PRO A 187 -1.69 -28.89 -55.73
N GLU A 188 -2.19 -28.44 -56.87
CA GLU A 188 -2.37 -29.34 -58.00
C GLU A 188 -1.02 -29.93 -58.43
N ARG A 189 -1.05 -31.14 -59.00
CA ARG A 189 0.18 -31.83 -59.44
C ARG A 189 0.87 -30.96 -60.51
N GLY A 190 1.92 -30.24 -60.10
CA GLY A 190 2.69 -29.33 -60.95
C GLY A 190 2.74 -27.88 -60.47
N GLU A 191 1.95 -27.51 -59.46
CA GLU A 191 1.94 -26.13 -58.90
C GLU A 191 2.87 -25.94 -57.69
N GLY A 192 3.48 -27.02 -57.21
CA GLY A 192 4.51 -26.95 -56.18
C GLY A 192 5.84 -26.47 -56.75
N SER A 193 6.61 -25.75 -55.94
CA SER A 193 7.98 -25.31 -56.28
C SER A 193 8.99 -26.47 -56.38
N VAL A 194 8.55 -27.72 -56.25
CA VAL A 194 9.38 -28.93 -56.32
C VAL A 194 9.12 -29.61 -57.66
N PRO A 195 10.15 -29.80 -58.50
CA PRO A 195 10.02 -30.54 -59.77
C PRO A 195 9.44 -31.93 -59.53
N ALA A 196 8.52 -32.37 -60.40
CA ALA A 196 7.89 -33.69 -60.32
C ALA A 196 8.77 -34.83 -60.88
N GLU A 197 9.99 -34.52 -61.32
CA GLU A 197 10.95 -35.50 -61.82
C GLU A 197 11.51 -36.31 -60.64
N PRO A 198 11.59 -37.65 -60.75
CA PRO A 198 12.27 -38.45 -59.74
C PRO A 198 13.76 -38.11 -59.77
N ASP A 199 14.28 -37.60 -58.65
CA ASP A 199 15.72 -37.43 -58.46
C ASP A 199 16.40 -38.78 -58.68
N GLY A 200 17.25 -38.86 -59.69
CA GLY A 200 17.93 -40.08 -60.06
C GLY A 200 18.81 -40.56 -58.90
N ALA A 201 18.63 -41.82 -58.53
CA ALA A 201 19.46 -42.59 -57.59
C ALA A 201 19.76 -41.87 -56.26
N SER A 202 18.93 -42.11 -55.26
CA SER A 202 19.26 -41.87 -53.86
C SER A 202 20.55 -42.64 -53.51
N GLU A 203 21.68 -41.96 -53.51
CA GLU A 203 22.88 -42.48 -52.86
C GLU A 203 22.61 -42.54 -51.36
N ASP A 204 22.82 -43.75 -50.83
CA ASP A 204 22.59 -44.19 -49.46
C ASP A 204 23.44 -43.36 -48.47
N LEU A 205 22.86 -42.28 -47.95
CA LEU A 205 23.44 -41.54 -46.83
C LEU A 205 23.12 -42.30 -45.53
N GLY A 206 23.94 -43.30 -45.27
CA GLY A 206 23.99 -44.00 -44.00
C GLY A 206 24.26 -43.03 -42.84
N HIS A 207 23.37 -43.06 -41.85
CA HIS A 207 23.62 -42.46 -40.55
C HIS A 207 23.74 -43.59 -39.52
N SER A 208 24.87 -43.58 -38.80
CA SER A 208 25.17 -44.41 -37.63
C SER A 208 24.47 -43.91 -36.38
#